data_AF-A0A9D5Z3N1-F1
#
_entry.id   AF-A0A9D5Z3N1-F1
#
_cell.length_a   1.000
_cell.length_b   1.000
_cell.length_c   1.000
_cell.angle_alpha   90.00
_cell.angle_beta   90.00
_cell.angle_gamma   90.00
#
_symmetry.space_group_name_H-M   'P 1'
#
loop_
_entity.id
_entity.type
_entity.pdbx_description
1 polymer ?
#
loop_
_entity_poly.entity_id
_entity_poly.type
_entity_poly.pdbx_seq_one_letter_code
_entity_poly.pdbx_strand_id
1 'polypeptide(L)'
;MSIEFSERMYSFAQTFTKCCTGRETGDITLRYVSTSPPDKLGCLDSVYGQYSLADLRKYLSNFKIAIRALNLGAGTDFELNFENFLIGLAEFYRVIDRSQSDVTPHQKEVMLRMITVIYQVYQNKFVDEINILGGLSLVLAIRDIAKADDDSLSRQEGNDKCITFVSAIKGCMSPYLLGTSQIYSLKFAKEFKRLLESLNLSVHEVGAGSGMLTAALKEVGFQIKSTTDICTYIESWPGVSVTENNALEVINENFHNSIFLIGAADDRMLDAIIQNAKETGHKFLVLLLGFEFNQMLSKEPDVIKRIQLNISDYFQILPCHGVQLLGFNYSRGEFGRIESSIPKAMQIEELHNKSKLLHT
;
A
#
# COMPACT_ATOMS: atom_id res chain seq x y z
N MET A 1 13.18 15.29 -19.17
CA MET A 1 12.34 14.14 -18.80
C MET A 1 11.62 13.70 -20.07
N SER A 2 11.80 12.46 -20.53
CA SER A 2 11.33 12.04 -21.86
C SER A 2 9.81 11.96 -21.94
N ILE A 3 9.26 12.28 -23.12
CA ILE A 3 7.83 12.18 -23.46
C ILE A 3 7.28 10.79 -23.11
N GLU A 4 8.09 9.76 -23.32
CA GLU A 4 7.80 8.36 -23.02
C GLU A 4 7.48 8.10 -21.53
N PHE A 5 8.08 8.84 -20.59
CA PHE A 5 7.74 8.71 -19.17
C PHE A 5 6.37 9.33 -18.84
N SER A 6 5.98 10.40 -19.55
CA SER A 6 4.70 11.09 -19.33
C SER A 6 3.53 10.29 -19.92
N GLU A 7 3.72 9.65 -21.07
CA GLU A 7 2.72 8.75 -21.68
C GLU A 7 2.50 7.49 -20.84
N ARG A 8 3.56 6.95 -20.22
CA ARG A 8 3.47 5.80 -19.29
C ARG A 8 2.72 6.16 -18.00
N MET A 9 2.89 7.37 -17.47
CA MET A 9 2.17 7.84 -16.28
C MET A 9 0.70 8.15 -16.56
N TYR A 10 0.37 8.68 -17.74
CA TYR A 10 -1.00 8.89 -18.18
C TYR A 10 -1.75 7.56 -18.38
N SER A 11 -1.10 6.59 -19.02
CA SER A 11 -1.60 5.22 -19.14
C SER A 11 -1.77 4.57 -17.76
N PHE A 12 -0.84 4.79 -16.84
CA PHE A 12 -0.93 4.30 -15.45
C PHE A 12 -2.13 4.91 -14.71
N ALA A 13 -2.34 6.22 -14.76
CA ALA A 13 -3.47 6.87 -14.08
C ALA A 13 -4.83 6.45 -14.64
N GLN A 14 -4.95 6.28 -15.96
CA GLN A 14 -6.16 5.76 -16.61
C GLN A 14 -6.41 4.29 -16.27
N THR A 15 -5.36 3.47 -16.30
CA THR A 15 -5.43 2.04 -15.95
C THR A 15 -5.78 1.87 -14.47
N PHE A 16 -5.15 2.64 -13.59
CA PHE A 16 -5.41 2.63 -12.14
C PHE A 16 -6.85 3.05 -11.82
N THR A 17 -7.35 4.13 -12.44
CA THR A 17 -8.75 4.57 -12.26
C THR A 17 -9.75 3.52 -12.76
N LYS A 18 -9.45 2.90 -13.91
CA LYS A 18 -10.26 1.81 -14.47
C LYS A 18 -10.24 0.56 -13.58
N CYS A 19 -9.09 0.21 -13.03
CA CYS A 19 -8.93 -0.93 -12.11
C CYS A 19 -9.63 -0.69 -10.76
N CYS A 20 -9.59 0.53 -10.22
CA CYS A 20 -10.18 0.84 -8.92
C CYS A 20 -11.69 1.15 -8.98
N THR A 21 -12.23 1.52 -10.14
CA THR A 21 -13.64 1.98 -10.25
C THR A 21 -14.49 1.24 -11.27
N GLY A 22 -13.89 0.40 -12.13
CA GLY A 22 -14.59 -0.36 -13.16
C GLY A 22 -15.17 0.49 -14.31
N ARG A 23 -14.87 1.79 -14.41
CA ARG A 23 -15.41 2.69 -15.44
C ARG A 23 -14.31 3.33 -16.30
N GLU A 24 -14.57 3.48 -17.61
CA GLU A 24 -13.82 4.40 -18.47
C GLU A 24 -14.15 5.83 -18.04
N THR A 25 -13.15 6.72 -18.06
CA THR A 25 -13.27 8.14 -17.69
C THR A 25 -14.19 8.88 -18.66
N GLY A 26 -15.50 8.70 -18.49
CA GLY A 26 -16.50 9.68 -18.88
C GLY A 26 -16.82 10.55 -17.67
N ASP A 27 -17.03 11.85 -17.91
CA ASP A 27 -17.26 12.91 -16.93
C ASP A 27 -17.79 12.43 -15.57
N ILE A 28 -16.88 12.31 -14.61
CA ILE A 28 -17.24 11.90 -13.25
C ILE A 28 -17.84 13.13 -12.56
N THR A 29 -19.17 13.25 -12.65
CA THR A 29 -19.91 14.16 -11.77
C THR A 29 -20.08 13.47 -10.41
N LEU A 30 -19.15 13.71 -9.49
CA LEU A 30 -19.25 13.25 -8.10
C LEU A 30 -20.39 14.02 -7.39
N ARG A 31 -21.55 13.39 -7.22
CA ARG A 31 -22.60 13.91 -6.32
C ARG A 31 -22.16 13.69 -4.88
N TYR A 32 -21.90 14.80 -4.19
CA TYR A 32 -21.50 14.84 -2.79
C TYR A 32 -22.62 14.41 -1.85
N VAL A 33 -22.32 13.48 -0.94
CA VAL A 33 -23.01 13.37 0.35
C VAL A 33 -22.01 13.85 1.40
N SER A 34 -22.19 15.09 1.84
CA SER A 34 -21.44 15.67 2.95
C SER A 34 -21.98 15.07 4.25
N THR A 35 -21.16 14.27 4.92
CA THR A 35 -21.32 13.95 6.35
C THR A 35 -19.97 14.16 7.02
N SER A 36 -19.70 15.39 7.47
CA SER A 36 -18.57 15.68 8.35
C SER A 36 -18.89 15.17 9.76
N PRO A 37 -18.05 14.35 10.41
CA PRO A 37 -18.14 14.13 11.85
C PRO A 37 -17.26 15.15 12.61
N PRO A 38 -17.75 15.74 13.73
CA PRO A 38 -17.03 16.75 14.51
C PRO A 38 -15.77 16.27 15.26
N ASP A 39 -15.52 14.95 15.38
CA ASP A 39 -14.56 14.41 16.37
C ASP A 39 -13.10 14.23 15.87
N LYS A 40 -12.77 14.62 14.62
CA LYS A 40 -11.43 14.34 14.02
C LYS A 40 -10.31 15.28 14.47
N LEU A 41 -10.62 16.47 15.00
CA LEU A 41 -9.62 17.43 15.49
C LEU A 41 -9.00 17.02 16.84
N GLY A 42 -9.69 16.18 17.62
CA GLY A 42 -9.23 15.77 18.95
C GLY A 42 -7.89 15.01 18.94
N CYS A 43 -7.56 14.31 17.84
CA CYS A 43 -6.27 13.62 17.72
C CYS A 43 -5.10 14.59 17.56
N LEU A 44 -5.32 15.73 16.88
CA LEU A 44 -4.30 16.77 16.76
C LEU A 44 -4.16 17.47 18.11
N ASP A 45 -5.27 17.83 18.76
CA ASP A 45 -5.23 18.49 20.06
C ASP A 45 -4.55 17.63 21.15
N SER A 46 -4.70 16.29 21.12
CA SER A 46 -3.95 15.38 22.00
C SER A 46 -2.45 15.33 21.70
N VAL A 47 -2.05 15.50 20.44
CA VAL A 47 -0.64 15.59 20.02
C VAL A 47 -0.04 16.96 20.37
N TYR A 48 -0.86 18.02 20.51
CA TYR A 48 -0.38 19.38 20.71
C TYR A 48 -0.44 19.90 22.14
N GLY A 49 -1.35 19.38 22.97
CA GLY A 49 -1.67 19.93 24.29
C GLY A 49 -0.49 20.06 25.27
N GLN A 50 0.68 19.56 24.91
CA GLN A 50 1.89 19.51 25.74
C GLN A 50 3.08 20.35 25.22
N TYR A 51 2.99 20.98 24.04
CA TYR A 51 4.18 21.58 23.37
C TYR A 51 4.07 23.10 23.18
N SER A 52 5.19 23.82 23.39
CA SER A 52 5.25 25.27 23.18
C SER A 52 5.37 25.65 21.69
N LEU A 53 5.06 26.90 21.34
CA LEU A 53 5.24 27.41 19.97
C LEU A 53 6.69 27.30 19.46
N ALA A 54 7.67 27.41 20.37
CA ALA A 54 9.08 27.24 20.04
C ALA A 54 9.40 25.78 19.69
N ASP A 55 8.81 24.83 20.42
CA ASP A 55 8.96 23.40 20.15
C ASP A 55 8.35 23.03 18.80
N LEU A 56 7.16 23.55 18.48
CA LEU A 56 6.51 23.32 17.18
C LEU A 56 7.33 23.84 16.00
N ARG A 57 7.96 25.00 16.14
CA ARG A 57 8.87 25.55 15.10
C ARG A 57 10.12 24.68 14.94
N LYS A 58 10.67 24.17 16.04
CA LYS A 58 11.80 23.24 16.03
C LYS A 58 11.43 21.93 15.33
N TYR A 59 10.25 21.36 15.64
CA TYR A 59 9.75 20.15 14.97
C TYR A 59 9.55 20.35 13.47
N LEU A 60 8.96 21.47 13.05
CA LEU A 60 8.78 21.77 11.62
C LEU A 60 10.12 21.96 10.88
N SER A 61 11.12 22.55 11.55
CA SER A 61 12.47 22.67 11.00
C SER A 61 13.14 21.30 10.86
N ASN A 62 13.07 20.47 11.90
CA ASN A 62 13.61 19.12 11.90
C ASN A 62 12.91 18.22 10.87
N PHE A 63 11.60 18.37 10.71
CA PHE A 63 10.80 17.68 9.69
C PHE A 63 11.23 18.05 8.27
N LYS A 64 11.45 19.34 7.98
CA LYS A 64 11.98 19.77 6.67
C LYS A 64 13.38 19.24 6.40
N ILE A 65 14.23 19.17 7.42
CA ILE A 65 15.57 18.58 7.34
C ILE A 65 15.47 17.07 7.09
N ALA A 66 14.60 16.37 7.81
CA ALA A 66 14.33 14.94 7.67
C ALA A 66 13.84 14.58 6.26
N ILE A 67 12.87 15.32 5.72
CA ILE A 67 12.39 15.14 4.35
C ILE A 67 13.53 15.35 3.34
N ARG A 68 14.35 16.39 3.53
CA ARG A 68 15.48 16.67 2.64
C ARG A 68 16.54 15.56 2.70
N ALA A 69 16.82 15.02 3.88
CA ALA A 69 17.72 13.90 4.08
C ALA A 69 17.21 12.61 3.41
N LEU A 70 15.94 12.26 3.64
CA LEU A 70 15.26 11.13 3.03
C LEU A 70 15.26 11.22 1.50
N ASN A 71 15.01 12.41 0.94
CA ASN A 71 15.02 12.63 -0.51
C ASN A 71 16.43 12.56 -1.12
N LEU A 72 17.48 12.80 -0.34
CA LEU A 72 18.88 12.76 -0.81
C LEU A 72 19.55 11.40 -0.58
N GLY A 73 18.84 10.42 0.00
CA GLY A 73 19.42 9.13 0.40
C GLY A 73 20.56 9.28 1.41
N ALA A 74 20.64 10.43 2.10
CA ALA A 74 21.66 10.68 3.08
C ALA A 74 21.27 9.98 4.39
N GLY A 75 22.13 9.08 4.87
CA GLY A 75 22.06 8.61 6.25
C GLY A 75 22.26 9.80 7.16
N THR A 76 21.20 10.33 7.75
CA THR A 76 21.35 11.38 8.76
C THR A 76 21.59 10.74 10.11
N ASP A 77 22.63 11.20 10.80
CA ASP A 77 22.86 11.01 12.24
C ASP A 77 21.77 11.66 13.13
N PHE A 78 20.60 11.94 12.57
CA PHE A 78 19.44 12.43 13.31
C PHE A 78 18.73 11.25 13.95
N GLU A 79 18.70 11.22 15.28
CA GLU A 79 17.73 10.42 16.04
C GLU A 79 16.32 10.96 15.78
N LEU A 80 15.78 10.63 14.62
CA LEU A 80 14.38 10.82 14.31
C LEU A 80 13.59 9.75 15.05
N ASN A 81 13.15 10.07 16.27
CA ASN A 81 12.07 9.30 16.86
C ASN A 81 10.77 9.57 16.06
N PHE A 82 9.95 8.53 15.92
CA PHE A 82 8.73 8.58 15.11
C PHE A 82 7.76 9.69 15.55
N GLU A 83 7.68 9.93 16.86
CA GLU A 83 6.84 10.96 17.48
C GLU A 83 7.17 12.37 16.97
N ASN A 84 8.45 12.73 16.90
CA ASN A 84 8.89 14.03 16.38
C ASN A 84 8.54 14.19 14.90
N PHE A 85 8.58 13.10 14.14
CA PHE A 85 8.18 13.11 12.72
C PHE A 85 6.67 13.34 12.57
N LEU A 86 5.86 12.64 13.38
CA LEU A 86 4.41 12.84 13.41
C LEU A 86 4.01 14.27 13.80
N ILE A 87 4.66 14.84 14.82
CA ILE A 87 4.41 16.23 15.23
C ILE A 87 4.76 17.19 14.09
N GLY A 88 5.87 16.95 13.39
CA GLY A 88 6.26 17.70 12.20
C GLY A 88 5.25 17.62 11.06
N LEU A 89 4.71 16.42 10.80
CA LEU A 89 3.70 16.16 9.78
C LEU A 89 2.36 16.85 10.12
N ALA A 90 1.95 16.77 11.37
CA ALA A 90 0.77 17.47 11.89
C ALA A 90 0.93 18.99 11.77
N GLU A 91 2.12 19.53 12.12
CA GLU A 91 2.36 20.98 12.06
C GLU A 91 2.41 21.46 10.61
N PHE A 92 2.96 20.66 9.71
CA PHE A 92 2.93 20.93 8.28
C PHE A 92 1.49 21.01 7.75
N TYR A 93 0.63 20.06 8.13
CA TYR A 93 -0.80 20.12 7.82
C TYR A 93 -1.46 21.39 8.38
N ARG A 94 -1.18 21.75 9.65
CA ARG A 94 -1.75 22.94 10.28
C ARG A 94 -1.35 24.24 9.57
N VAL A 95 -0.10 24.33 9.09
CA VAL A 95 0.37 25.46 8.28
C VAL A 95 -0.40 25.54 6.96
N ILE A 96 -0.62 24.41 6.29
CA ILE A 96 -1.44 24.36 5.07
C ILE A 96 -2.87 24.78 5.36
N ASP A 97 -3.47 24.24 6.43
CA ASP A 97 -4.86 24.49 6.78
C ASP A 97 -5.14 25.97 7.06
N ARG A 98 -4.23 26.63 7.79
CA ARG A 98 -4.32 28.06 8.15
C ARG A 98 -3.86 29.02 7.06
N SER A 99 -3.10 28.54 6.08
CA SER A 99 -2.65 29.39 4.98
C SER A 99 -3.76 29.58 3.94
N GLN A 100 -3.73 30.71 3.22
CA GLN A 100 -4.51 30.90 1.99
C GLN A 100 -3.93 30.06 0.83
N SER A 101 -3.54 28.80 1.08
CA SER A 101 -2.99 27.92 0.05
C SER A 101 -4.07 27.40 -0.89
N ASP A 102 -3.69 27.12 -2.13
CA ASP A 102 -4.51 26.46 -3.16
C ASP A 102 -4.80 24.97 -2.89
N VAL A 103 -4.48 24.46 -1.70
CA VAL A 103 -4.85 23.11 -1.27
C VAL A 103 -6.35 23.07 -0.98
N THR A 104 -7.07 22.28 -1.77
CA THR A 104 -8.53 22.15 -1.69
C THR A 104 -8.98 21.54 -0.35
N PRO A 105 -10.21 21.80 0.10
CA PRO A 105 -10.77 21.16 1.30
C PRO A 105 -10.68 19.63 1.27
N HIS A 106 -10.88 19.01 0.10
CA HIS A 106 -10.79 17.56 -0.05
C HIS A 106 -9.36 17.04 0.14
N GLN A 107 -8.35 17.73 -0.43
CA GLN A 107 -6.94 17.36 -0.22
C GLN A 107 -6.54 17.50 1.26
N LYS A 108 -6.99 18.57 1.92
CA LYS A 108 -6.78 18.74 3.38
C LYS A 108 -7.39 17.58 4.16
N GLU A 109 -8.62 17.20 3.84
CA GLU A 109 -9.28 16.06 4.49
C GLU A 109 -8.49 14.75 4.31
N VAL A 110 -8.01 14.48 3.09
CA VAL A 110 -7.19 13.29 2.77
C VAL A 110 -5.89 13.30 3.56
N MET A 111 -5.20 14.45 3.63
CA MET A 111 -3.98 14.61 4.41
C MET A 111 -4.22 14.32 5.89
N LEU A 112 -5.27 14.90 6.48
CA LEU A 112 -5.64 14.69 7.87
C LEU A 112 -5.99 13.22 8.15
N ARG A 113 -6.75 12.58 7.26
CA ARG A 113 -7.06 11.14 7.35
C ARG A 113 -5.79 10.30 7.34
N MET A 114 -4.82 10.61 6.47
CA MET A 114 -3.56 9.88 6.41
C MET A 114 -2.73 10.04 7.70
N ILE A 115 -2.62 11.27 8.22
CA ILE A 115 -1.96 11.52 9.52
C ILE A 115 -2.62 10.69 10.62
N THR A 116 -3.96 10.66 10.65
CA THR A 116 -4.73 9.91 11.63
C THR A 116 -4.45 8.41 11.54
N VAL A 117 -4.47 7.84 10.32
CA VAL A 117 -4.16 6.42 10.08
C VAL A 117 -2.75 6.08 10.56
N ILE A 118 -1.75 6.87 10.18
CA ILE A 118 -0.35 6.63 10.60
C ILE A 118 -0.21 6.72 12.12
N TYR A 119 -0.85 7.71 12.75
CA TYR A 119 -0.86 7.82 14.20
C TYR A 119 -1.52 6.60 14.87
N GLN A 120 -2.64 6.12 14.36
CA GLN A 120 -3.29 4.91 14.88
C GLN A 120 -2.39 3.67 14.73
N VAL A 121 -1.75 3.49 13.58
CA VAL A 121 -0.80 2.39 13.34
C VAL A 121 0.38 2.45 14.31
N TYR A 122 0.94 3.64 14.55
CA TYR A 122 1.99 3.83 15.56
C TYR A 122 1.56 3.50 16.98
N GLN A 123 0.28 3.74 17.29
CA GLN A 123 -0.33 3.32 18.56
C GLN A 123 -0.73 1.84 18.56
N ASN A 124 -0.26 1.05 17.60
CA ASN A 124 -0.57 -0.36 17.39
C ASN A 124 -2.08 -0.63 17.23
N LYS A 125 -2.81 0.31 16.61
CA LYS A 125 -4.25 0.19 16.34
C LYS A 125 -4.49 0.05 14.85
N PHE A 126 -5.36 -0.89 14.50
CA PHE A 126 -5.90 -0.98 13.15
C PHE A 126 -7.03 0.01 12.94
N VAL A 127 -7.15 0.49 11.71
CA VAL A 127 -8.24 1.34 11.27
C VAL A 127 -9.31 0.48 10.60
N ASP A 128 -10.58 0.85 10.74
CA ASP A 128 -11.67 0.08 10.12
C ASP A 128 -11.57 0.07 8.60
N GLU A 129 -11.31 1.24 7.99
CA GLU A 129 -11.18 1.42 6.54
C GLU A 129 -10.10 2.44 6.18
N ILE A 130 -9.41 2.22 5.05
CA ILE A 130 -8.43 3.14 4.44
C ILE A 130 -9.04 3.77 3.18
N ASN A 131 -10.09 4.58 3.39
CA ASN A 131 -10.72 5.39 2.34
C ASN A 131 -9.85 6.61 1.96
N ILE A 132 -8.62 6.35 1.50
CA ILE A 132 -7.60 7.38 1.24
C ILE A 132 -7.00 7.23 -0.17
N LEU A 133 -7.11 6.05 -0.82
CA LEU A 133 -6.46 5.79 -2.12
C LEU A 133 -6.89 6.76 -3.23
N GLY A 134 -8.20 7.00 -3.42
CA GLY A 134 -8.68 7.98 -4.41
C GLY A 134 -8.22 9.41 -4.11
N GLY A 135 -8.09 9.75 -2.83
CA GLY A 135 -7.61 11.05 -2.37
C GLY A 135 -6.10 11.22 -2.50
N LEU A 136 -5.32 10.17 -2.27
CA LEU A 136 -3.86 10.22 -2.41
C LEU A 136 -3.47 10.25 -3.88
N SER A 137 -4.19 9.52 -4.75
CA SER A 137 -4.07 9.66 -6.19
C SER A 137 -4.41 11.06 -6.65
N LEU A 138 -5.37 11.76 -6.03
CA LEU A 138 -5.62 13.17 -6.29
C LEU A 138 -4.44 14.06 -5.86
N VAL A 139 -3.85 13.81 -4.69
CA VAL A 139 -2.66 14.52 -4.18
C VAL A 139 -1.41 14.25 -5.04
N LEU A 140 -1.32 13.08 -5.67
CA LEU A 140 -0.24 12.66 -6.57
C LEU A 140 -0.45 13.15 -8.02
N ALA A 141 -1.69 13.16 -8.52
CA ALA A 141 -2.06 13.61 -9.87
C ALA A 141 -1.88 15.13 -10.07
N ILE A 142 -1.71 15.87 -8.98
CA ILE A 142 -1.34 17.28 -8.95
C ILE A 142 -0.10 17.59 -9.82
N ARG A 143 0.83 16.63 -9.97
CA ARG A 143 2.02 16.80 -10.82
C ARG A 143 1.69 17.00 -12.30
N ASP A 144 0.58 16.42 -12.79
CA ASP A 144 0.29 16.36 -14.23
C ASP A 144 -0.62 17.51 -14.71
N ILE A 145 -1.42 18.10 -13.82
CA ILE A 145 -2.24 19.30 -14.14
C ILE A 145 -1.34 20.54 -14.33
N ALA A 146 -0.16 20.57 -13.70
CA ALA A 146 0.79 21.68 -13.75
C ALA A 146 1.50 21.86 -15.11
N LYS A 147 1.26 20.98 -16.10
CA LYS A 147 1.82 21.12 -17.46
C LYS A 147 0.82 21.64 -18.49
N ALA A 148 -0.45 21.81 -18.11
CA ALA A 148 -1.48 22.36 -18.97
C ALA A 148 -1.87 23.75 -18.44
N ASP A 149 -1.43 24.76 -19.18
CA ASP A 149 -1.74 26.18 -19.08
C ASP A 149 -1.03 27.05 -18.02
N ASP A 150 -0.60 28.20 -18.54
CA ASP A 150 0.40 29.17 -18.09
C ASP A 150 -0.08 30.12 -16.98
N ASP A 151 -0.87 29.64 -16.01
CA ASP A 151 -1.43 30.55 -14.99
C ASP A 151 -1.24 30.11 -13.53
N SER A 152 -0.49 30.97 -12.82
CA SER A 152 -0.33 31.17 -11.37
C SER A 152 0.75 30.37 -10.61
N LEU A 153 1.75 31.12 -10.13
CA LEU A 153 2.75 30.71 -9.12
C LEU A 153 2.12 30.08 -7.86
N SER A 154 0.88 30.46 -7.51
CA SER A 154 0.18 29.93 -6.33
C SER A 154 -0.21 28.45 -6.46
N ARG A 155 -0.58 28.01 -7.68
CA ARG A 155 -0.86 26.59 -7.96
C ARG A 155 0.38 25.75 -7.80
N GLN A 156 1.53 26.26 -8.26
CA GLN A 156 2.82 25.59 -8.09
C GLN A 156 3.19 25.42 -6.61
N GLU A 157 2.95 26.43 -5.77
CA GLU A 157 3.18 26.34 -4.31
C GLU A 157 2.27 25.32 -3.61
N GLY A 158 0.98 25.24 -4.00
CA GLY A 158 0.06 24.21 -3.49
C GLY A 158 0.53 22.79 -3.84
N ASN A 159 1.09 22.64 -5.03
CA ASN A 159 1.57 21.36 -5.55
C ASN A 159 2.84 20.89 -4.84
N ASP A 160 3.80 21.79 -4.64
CA ASP A 160 5.04 21.49 -3.93
C ASP A 160 4.77 21.06 -2.48
N LYS A 161 3.76 21.66 -1.84
CA LYS A 161 3.30 21.27 -0.50
C LYS A 161 2.73 19.85 -0.48
N CYS A 162 1.94 19.47 -1.49
CA CYS A 162 1.39 18.12 -1.63
C CYS A 162 2.48 17.06 -1.89
N ILE A 163 3.45 17.37 -2.76
CA ILE A 163 4.61 16.49 -3.01
C ILE A 163 5.43 16.31 -1.73
N THR A 164 5.71 17.40 -1.02
CA THR A 164 6.43 17.37 0.26
C THR A 164 5.70 16.50 1.28
N PHE A 165 4.37 16.61 1.37
CA PHE A 165 3.56 15.76 2.23
C PHE A 165 3.72 14.28 1.87
N VAL A 166 3.55 13.91 0.60
CA VAL A 166 3.72 12.52 0.16
C VAL A 166 5.10 12.00 0.48
N SER A 167 6.17 12.75 0.17
CA SER A 167 7.54 12.35 0.52
C SER A 167 7.72 12.15 2.03
N ALA A 168 7.05 12.98 2.85
CA ALA A 168 7.06 12.79 4.29
C ALA A 168 6.34 11.49 4.70
N ILE A 169 5.18 11.19 4.13
CA ILE A 169 4.48 9.92 4.35
C ILE A 169 5.38 8.73 3.98
N LYS A 170 6.08 8.80 2.85
CA LYS A 170 7.03 7.75 2.44
C LYS A 170 8.16 7.57 3.46
N GLY A 171 8.68 8.67 3.98
CA GLY A 171 9.65 8.66 5.08
C GLY A 171 9.10 7.97 6.34
N CYS A 172 7.89 8.37 6.76
CA CYS A 172 7.18 7.84 7.91
C CYS A 172 7.09 6.32 7.92
N MET A 173 6.64 5.72 6.81
CA MET A 173 6.51 4.27 6.70
C MET A 173 7.78 3.60 6.12
N SER A 174 8.92 4.26 6.24
CA SER A 174 10.20 3.58 6.06
C SER A 174 10.36 2.48 7.12
N PRO A 175 11.04 1.37 6.81
CA PRO A 175 11.39 0.34 7.79
C PRO A 175 12.11 0.90 9.03
N TYR A 176 12.79 2.04 8.92
CA TYR A 176 13.50 2.69 10.03
C TYR A 176 12.59 3.46 11.01
N LEU A 177 11.33 3.70 10.66
CA LEU A 177 10.41 4.53 11.44
C LEU A 177 9.18 3.76 11.88
N LEU A 178 8.30 3.37 10.96
CA LEU A 178 7.11 2.57 11.29
C LEU A 178 7.36 1.06 11.14
N GLY A 179 8.48 0.64 10.55
CA GLY A 179 8.78 -0.77 10.35
C GLY A 179 7.85 -1.47 9.36
N THR A 180 7.14 -0.72 8.50
CA THR A 180 6.20 -1.28 7.53
C THR A 180 6.06 -0.43 6.27
N SER A 181 6.13 -1.04 5.09
CA SER A 181 5.89 -0.38 3.80
C SER A 181 4.41 -0.38 3.39
N GLN A 182 3.55 -1.05 4.18
CA GLN A 182 2.13 -1.25 3.90
C GLN A 182 1.29 -1.10 5.18
N ILE A 183 0.09 -0.55 5.06
CA ILE A 183 -0.88 -0.41 6.16
C ILE A 183 -2.16 -1.13 5.74
N TYR A 184 -2.63 -2.04 6.59
CA TYR A 184 -3.83 -2.84 6.36
C TYR A 184 -4.97 -2.33 7.22
N SER A 185 -6.17 -2.23 6.65
CA SER A 185 -7.40 -1.99 7.41
C SER A 185 -7.99 -3.29 7.94
N LEU A 186 -8.92 -3.18 8.89
CA LEU A 186 -9.73 -4.32 9.32
C LEU A 186 -10.66 -4.81 8.22
N LYS A 187 -11.13 -3.93 7.34
CA LYS A 187 -11.91 -4.31 6.15
C LYS A 187 -11.10 -5.17 5.20
N PHE A 188 -9.88 -4.76 4.87
CA PHE A 188 -8.95 -5.57 4.08
C PHE A 188 -8.74 -6.92 4.74
N ALA A 189 -8.43 -6.96 6.04
CA ALA A 189 -8.19 -8.22 6.76
C ALA A 189 -9.42 -9.15 6.75
N LYS A 190 -10.64 -8.61 6.88
CA LYS A 190 -11.90 -9.39 6.78
C LYS A 190 -12.10 -9.98 5.38
N GLU A 191 -11.82 -9.22 4.32
CA GLU A 191 -11.89 -9.71 2.95
C GLU A 191 -10.82 -10.76 2.69
N PHE A 192 -9.59 -10.51 3.12
CA PHE A 192 -8.46 -11.42 2.99
C PHE A 192 -8.70 -12.74 3.75
N LYS A 193 -9.23 -12.67 4.97
CA LYS A 193 -9.66 -13.85 5.74
C LYS A 193 -10.64 -14.71 4.96
N ARG A 194 -11.70 -14.10 4.39
CA ARG A 194 -12.72 -14.83 3.61
C ARG A 194 -12.11 -15.54 2.39
N LEU A 195 -11.13 -14.92 1.74
CA LEU A 195 -10.36 -15.57 0.68
C LEU A 195 -9.59 -16.77 1.23
N LEU A 196 -8.80 -16.59 2.28
CA LEU A 196 -7.94 -17.65 2.84
C LEU A 196 -8.76 -18.85 3.34
N GLU A 197 -9.91 -18.60 3.99
CA GLU A 197 -10.84 -19.63 4.43
C GLU A 197 -11.44 -20.41 3.25
N SER A 198 -11.71 -19.75 2.12
CA SER A 198 -12.24 -20.42 0.92
C SER A 198 -11.27 -21.40 0.26
N LEU A 199 -9.96 -21.15 0.42
CA LEU A 199 -8.89 -21.98 -0.13
C LEU A 199 -8.63 -23.22 0.75
N ASN A 200 -8.92 -23.14 2.05
CA ASN A 200 -8.72 -24.22 3.02
C ASN A 200 -7.29 -24.80 3.02
N LEU A 201 -6.29 -23.90 3.02
CA LEU A 201 -4.86 -24.23 3.03
C LEU A 201 -4.19 -23.76 4.31
N SER A 202 -3.05 -24.37 4.66
CA SER A 202 -2.17 -23.84 5.70
C SER A 202 -1.57 -22.52 5.25
N VAL A 203 -1.65 -21.48 6.07
CA VAL A 203 -1.19 -20.14 5.69
C VAL A 203 0.10 -19.79 6.40
N HIS A 204 1.10 -19.39 5.63
CA HIS A 204 2.40 -18.93 6.09
C HIS A 204 2.64 -17.52 5.56
N GLU A 205 3.12 -16.59 6.38
CA GLU A 205 3.60 -15.29 5.90
C GLU A 205 5.13 -15.33 5.81
N VAL A 206 5.67 -14.97 4.63
CA VAL A 206 7.12 -14.91 4.38
C VAL A 206 7.50 -13.51 3.90
N GLY A 207 8.64 -12.99 4.35
CA GLY A 207 8.98 -11.58 4.15
C GLY A 207 8.01 -10.67 4.92
N ALA A 208 7.70 -11.05 6.16
CA ALA A 208 6.65 -10.46 6.97
C ALA A 208 6.97 -9.04 7.49
N GLY A 209 8.24 -8.63 7.44
CA GLY A 209 8.68 -7.42 8.11
C GLY A 209 8.43 -7.49 9.62
N SER A 210 7.76 -6.47 10.14
CA SER A 210 7.26 -6.43 11.52
C SER A 210 6.05 -7.36 11.79
N GLY A 211 5.51 -8.04 10.78
CA GLY A 211 4.38 -8.97 10.93
C GLY A 211 3.00 -8.28 10.99
N MET A 212 2.87 -7.07 10.42
CA MET A 212 1.63 -6.29 10.47
C MET A 212 0.44 -6.98 9.75
N LEU A 213 0.69 -7.73 8.67
CA LEU A 213 -0.37 -8.48 7.97
C LEU A 213 -0.88 -9.63 8.84
N THR A 214 0.03 -10.42 9.44
CA THR A 214 -0.33 -11.43 10.45
C THR A 214 -1.13 -10.81 11.59
N ALA A 215 -0.71 -9.66 12.11
CA ALA A 215 -1.43 -8.98 13.18
C ALA A 215 -2.86 -8.59 12.77
N ALA A 216 -3.04 -8.01 11.57
CA ALA A 216 -4.34 -7.62 11.05
C ALA A 216 -5.27 -8.84 10.89
N LEU A 217 -4.73 -9.96 10.41
CA LEU A 217 -5.46 -11.22 10.26
C LEU A 217 -5.85 -11.84 11.61
N LYS A 218 -4.97 -11.77 12.62
CA LYS A 218 -5.27 -12.21 13.99
C LYS A 218 -6.40 -11.38 14.60
N GLU A 219 -6.41 -10.07 14.37
CA GLU A 219 -7.46 -9.16 14.88
C GLU A 219 -8.86 -9.54 14.38
N VAL A 220 -8.95 -10.08 13.16
CA VAL A 220 -10.22 -10.59 12.58
C VAL A 220 -10.45 -12.08 12.84
N GLY A 221 -9.66 -12.67 13.73
CA GLY A 221 -9.77 -14.06 14.16
C GLY A 221 -9.34 -15.07 13.10
N PHE A 222 -8.30 -14.78 12.32
CA PHE A 222 -7.64 -15.73 11.42
C PHE A 222 -6.28 -16.16 11.99
N GLN A 223 -5.91 -17.42 11.82
CA GLN A 223 -4.65 -17.97 12.34
C GLN A 223 -3.63 -18.16 11.21
N ILE A 224 -2.43 -17.64 11.42
CA ILE A 224 -1.27 -17.84 10.56
C ILE A 224 -0.36 -18.89 11.23
N LYS A 225 0.07 -19.89 10.47
CA LYS A 225 0.86 -21.01 10.98
C LYS A 225 2.29 -20.61 11.31
N SER A 226 2.91 -19.79 10.47
CA SER A 226 4.21 -19.18 10.74
C SER A 226 4.32 -17.81 10.06
N THR A 227 5.06 -16.91 10.71
CA THR A 227 5.34 -15.57 10.23
C THR A 227 6.86 -15.39 10.23
N THR A 228 7.47 -15.26 9.06
CA THR A 228 8.93 -15.30 8.93
C THR A 228 9.46 -14.14 8.11
N ASP A 229 10.69 -13.75 8.42
CA ASP A 229 11.47 -12.79 7.62
C ASP A 229 12.95 -13.16 7.67
N ILE A 230 13.72 -12.77 6.65
CA ILE A 230 15.17 -13.00 6.62
C ILE A 230 15.91 -12.05 7.57
N CYS A 231 15.30 -10.91 7.91
CA CYS A 231 15.85 -9.95 8.85
C CYS A 231 15.23 -10.11 10.24
N THR A 232 16.06 -10.03 11.27
CA THR A 232 15.60 -9.87 12.65
C THR A 232 15.15 -8.41 12.86
N TYR A 233 13.84 -8.19 13.06
CA TYR A 233 13.33 -6.86 13.38
C TYR A 233 13.44 -6.59 14.88
N ILE A 234 13.84 -5.37 15.22
CA ILE A 234 14.02 -4.94 16.62
C ILE A 234 12.68 -4.96 17.36
N GLU A 235 11.58 -4.61 16.68
CA GLU A 235 10.23 -4.67 17.24
C GLU A 235 9.25 -5.31 16.24
N SER A 236 8.68 -6.45 16.62
CA SER A 236 7.52 -7.03 15.93
C SER A 236 6.24 -6.33 16.36
N TRP A 237 5.19 -6.39 15.53
CA TRP A 237 3.87 -5.91 15.90
C TRP A 237 3.36 -6.63 17.17
N PRO A 238 2.72 -5.94 18.13
CA PRO A 238 2.26 -6.57 19.38
C PRO A 238 1.41 -7.82 19.15
N GLY A 239 1.74 -8.91 19.85
CA GLY A 239 1.04 -10.20 19.72
C GLY A 239 1.45 -11.03 18.50
N VAL A 240 2.46 -10.59 17.74
CA VAL A 240 3.07 -11.34 16.65
C VAL A 240 4.52 -11.69 16.99
N SER A 241 4.89 -12.92 16.66
CA SER A 241 6.28 -13.37 16.70
C SER A 241 6.71 -13.57 15.26
N VAL A 242 7.74 -12.83 14.85
CA VAL A 242 8.40 -13.01 13.55
C VAL A 242 9.68 -13.79 13.78
N THR A 243 9.83 -14.95 13.15
CA THR A 243 11.03 -15.78 13.27
C THR A 243 11.96 -15.55 12.08
N GLU A 244 13.26 -15.49 12.34
CA GLU A 244 14.27 -15.36 11.30
C GLU A 244 14.33 -16.65 10.47
N ASN A 245 13.89 -16.57 9.21
CA ASN A 245 13.94 -17.69 8.27
C ASN A 245 13.84 -17.18 6.82
N ASN A 246 14.60 -17.82 5.92
CA ASN A 246 14.54 -17.53 4.50
C ASN A 246 13.19 -18.00 3.91
N ALA A 247 12.57 -17.17 3.07
CA ALA A 247 11.30 -17.51 2.43
C ALA A 247 11.35 -18.83 1.63
N LEU A 248 12.47 -19.13 0.95
CA LEU A 248 12.63 -20.36 0.18
C LEU A 248 12.70 -21.60 1.07
N GLU A 249 13.36 -21.51 2.21
CA GLU A 249 13.44 -22.62 3.18
C GLU A 249 12.04 -22.94 3.70
N VAL A 250 11.28 -21.91 4.12
CA VAL A 250 9.89 -22.07 4.56
C VAL A 250 9.00 -22.68 3.47
N ILE A 251 9.14 -22.21 2.22
CA ILE A 251 8.41 -22.75 1.08
C ILE A 251 8.77 -24.23 0.85
N ASN A 252 10.05 -24.57 0.83
CA ASN A 252 10.51 -25.93 0.57
C ASN A 252 10.13 -26.93 1.67
N GLU A 253 10.00 -26.48 2.92
CA GLU A 253 9.54 -27.31 4.03
C GLU A 253 8.01 -27.46 4.06
N ASN A 254 7.26 -26.46 3.59
CA ASN A 254 5.81 -26.39 3.78
C ASN A 254 4.99 -26.37 2.48
N PHE A 255 5.57 -26.60 1.30
CA PHE A 255 4.89 -26.44 0.01
C PHE A 255 3.59 -27.26 -0.14
N HIS A 256 3.49 -28.40 0.54
CA HIS A 256 2.30 -29.23 0.52
C HIS A 256 1.10 -28.58 1.23
N ASN A 257 0.00 -28.40 0.51
CA ASN A 257 -1.28 -27.91 1.05
C ASN A 257 -1.17 -26.55 1.77
N SER A 258 -0.30 -25.68 1.25
CA SER A 258 -0.03 -24.37 1.84
C SER A 258 -0.17 -23.23 0.85
N ILE A 259 -0.40 -22.05 1.41
CA ILE A 259 -0.37 -20.76 0.72
C ILE A 259 0.57 -19.81 1.48
N PHE A 260 1.42 -19.12 0.72
CA PHE A 260 2.39 -18.19 1.24
C PHE A 260 1.94 -16.76 0.97
N LEU A 261 1.84 -15.94 2.01
CA LEU A 261 1.52 -14.53 1.92
C LEU A 261 2.81 -13.73 1.80
N ILE A 262 2.87 -12.82 0.84
CA ILE A 262 4.00 -11.92 0.63
C ILE A 262 3.47 -10.50 0.49
N GLY A 263 3.61 -9.72 1.57
CA GLY A 263 3.19 -8.31 1.63
C GLY A 263 4.06 -7.42 0.74
N ALA A 264 5.38 -7.47 0.93
CA ALA A 264 6.32 -6.55 0.29
C ALA A 264 7.45 -7.32 -0.43
N ALA A 265 7.10 -8.03 -1.50
CA ALA A 265 8.12 -8.68 -2.33
C ALA A 265 9.03 -7.65 -3.02
N ASP A 266 10.32 -7.97 -3.13
CA ASP A 266 11.23 -7.32 -4.08
C ASP A 266 11.49 -8.22 -5.30
N ASP A 267 12.08 -7.66 -6.35
CA ASP A 267 12.38 -8.39 -7.60
C ASP A 267 13.24 -9.64 -7.34
N ARG A 268 14.16 -9.57 -6.37
CA ARG A 268 15.09 -10.66 -6.06
C ARG A 268 14.37 -11.82 -5.38
N MET A 269 13.48 -11.52 -4.43
CA MET A 269 12.68 -12.51 -3.73
C MET A 269 11.78 -13.26 -4.72
N LEU A 270 11.09 -12.53 -5.61
CA LEU A 270 10.21 -13.17 -6.57
C LEU A 270 10.98 -14.02 -7.60
N ASP A 271 12.08 -13.50 -8.16
CA ASP A 271 12.92 -14.26 -9.08
C ASP A 271 13.44 -15.55 -8.41
N ALA A 272 13.91 -15.46 -7.16
CA ALA A 272 14.36 -16.61 -6.40
C ALA A 272 13.25 -17.66 -6.18
N ILE A 273 12.02 -17.24 -5.88
CA ILE A 273 10.86 -18.14 -5.76
C ILE A 273 10.55 -18.82 -7.10
N ILE A 274 10.63 -18.07 -8.20
CA ILE A 274 10.41 -18.60 -9.56
C ILE A 274 11.47 -19.65 -9.91
N GLN A 275 12.76 -19.36 -9.69
CA GLN A 275 13.83 -20.32 -9.95
C GLN A 275 13.67 -21.57 -9.07
N ASN A 276 13.40 -21.40 -7.77
CA ASN A 276 13.16 -22.51 -6.85
C ASN A 276 11.97 -23.38 -7.31
N ALA A 277 10.88 -22.78 -7.80
CA ALA A 277 9.75 -23.54 -8.34
C ALA A 277 10.13 -24.35 -9.58
N LYS A 278 10.98 -23.80 -10.47
CA LYS A 278 11.47 -24.50 -11.68
C LYS A 278 12.38 -25.66 -11.34
N GLU A 279 13.27 -25.49 -10.38
CA GLU A 279 14.24 -26.50 -9.97
C GLU A 279 13.57 -27.67 -9.22
N THR A 280 12.63 -27.36 -8.32
CA THR A 280 12.00 -28.37 -7.44
C THR A 280 10.76 -29.03 -8.05
N GLY A 281 10.07 -28.34 -8.96
CA GLY A 281 8.76 -28.77 -9.47
C GLY A 281 7.64 -28.76 -8.41
N HIS A 282 7.87 -28.16 -7.23
CA HIS A 282 6.89 -28.10 -6.15
C HIS A 282 5.65 -27.30 -6.57
N LYS A 283 4.46 -27.78 -6.17
CA LYS A 283 3.19 -27.07 -6.34
C LYS A 283 2.84 -26.31 -5.08
N PHE A 284 2.69 -25.00 -5.18
CA PHE A 284 2.30 -24.15 -4.06
C PHE A 284 1.63 -22.84 -4.55
N LEU A 285 0.89 -22.20 -3.65
CA LEU A 285 0.24 -20.92 -3.91
C LEU A 285 0.98 -19.78 -3.22
N VAL A 286 1.03 -18.62 -3.87
CA VAL A 286 1.52 -17.38 -3.29
C VAL A 286 0.43 -16.31 -3.44
N LEU A 287 0.05 -15.66 -2.36
CA LEU A 287 -0.69 -14.41 -2.39
C LEU A 287 0.29 -13.26 -2.30
N LEU A 288 0.43 -12.56 -3.42
CA LEU A 288 1.30 -11.42 -3.56
C LEU A 288 0.50 -10.13 -3.42
N LEU A 289 0.96 -9.22 -2.56
CA LEU A 289 0.37 -7.90 -2.41
C LEU A 289 1.27 -6.85 -3.05
N GLY A 290 0.64 -5.91 -3.74
CA GLY A 290 1.18 -4.59 -3.96
C GLY A 290 1.99 -4.37 -5.23
N PHE A 291 3.08 -5.10 -5.45
CA PHE A 291 3.94 -4.90 -6.63
C PHE A 291 3.44 -5.66 -7.86
N GLU A 292 3.47 -5.00 -9.02
CA GLU A 292 3.20 -5.64 -10.30
C GLU A 292 4.49 -6.15 -10.93
N PHE A 293 4.72 -7.44 -10.81
CA PHE A 293 5.82 -8.11 -11.51
C PHE A 293 5.38 -8.66 -12.86
N ASN A 294 4.46 -7.97 -13.56
CA ASN A 294 3.86 -8.49 -14.80
C ASN A 294 4.90 -8.97 -15.81
N GLN A 295 5.97 -8.20 -16.01
CA GLN A 295 7.03 -8.58 -16.94
C GLN A 295 7.77 -9.86 -16.51
N MET A 296 8.01 -10.05 -15.21
CA MET A 296 8.69 -11.24 -14.68
C MET A 296 7.75 -12.45 -14.76
N LEU A 297 6.51 -12.30 -14.28
CA LEU A 297 5.50 -13.35 -14.24
C LEU A 297 5.09 -13.82 -15.65
N SER A 298 5.05 -12.91 -16.64
CA SER A 298 4.63 -13.24 -18.01
C SER A 298 5.69 -14.01 -18.80
N LYS A 299 6.94 -14.06 -18.33
CA LYS A 299 8.02 -14.83 -18.97
C LYS A 299 7.90 -16.34 -18.71
N GLU A 300 7.13 -16.74 -17.71
CA GLU A 300 7.10 -18.12 -17.20
C GLU A 300 5.66 -18.69 -17.17
N PRO A 301 4.88 -18.63 -18.26
CA PRO A 301 3.45 -19.01 -18.26
C PRO A 301 3.22 -20.52 -17.99
N ASP A 302 4.20 -21.36 -18.32
CA ASP A 302 4.13 -22.80 -18.09
C ASP A 302 4.34 -23.15 -16.61
N VAL A 303 5.04 -22.30 -15.86
CA VAL A 303 5.32 -22.46 -14.43
C VAL A 303 4.22 -21.78 -13.63
N ILE A 304 3.90 -20.53 -13.96
CA ILE A 304 3.09 -19.65 -13.12
C ILE A 304 1.72 -19.41 -13.76
N LYS A 305 0.67 -19.60 -12.96
CA LYS A 305 -0.69 -19.15 -13.27
C LYS A 305 -1.05 -18.05 -12.30
N ARG A 306 -1.87 -17.09 -12.73
CA ARG A 306 -2.17 -15.91 -11.94
C ARG A 306 -3.64 -15.52 -12.03
N ILE A 307 -4.17 -14.99 -10.95
CA ILE A 307 -5.50 -14.36 -10.87
C ILE A 307 -5.32 -13.02 -10.18
N GLN A 308 -5.78 -11.95 -10.82
CA GLN A 308 -5.89 -10.66 -10.16
C GLN A 308 -7.14 -10.64 -9.29
N LEU A 309 -6.97 -10.25 -8.03
CA LEU A 309 -8.05 -10.21 -7.05
C LEU A 309 -8.48 -8.77 -6.79
N ASN A 310 -9.79 -8.59 -6.69
CA ASN A 310 -10.44 -7.35 -6.27
C ASN A 310 -10.54 -7.32 -4.73
N ILE A 311 -9.40 -7.25 -4.06
CA ILE A 311 -9.33 -7.00 -2.62
C ILE A 311 -8.68 -5.63 -2.45
N SER A 312 -9.40 -4.75 -1.77
CA SER A 312 -9.06 -3.34 -1.66
C SER A 312 -8.80 -2.94 -0.22
N ASP A 313 -8.52 -1.66 0.01
CA ASP A 313 -8.48 -1.07 1.35
C ASP A 313 -7.23 -1.38 2.18
N TYR A 314 -6.09 -1.56 1.52
CA TYR A 314 -4.76 -1.41 2.11
C TYR A 314 -4.03 -0.24 1.45
N PHE A 315 -3.15 0.40 2.22
CA PHE A 315 -2.27 1.45 1.72
C PHE A 315 -0.85 0.92 1.59
N GLN A 316 -0.15 1.37 0.55
CA GLN A 316 1.28 1.13 0.42
C GLN A 316 1.96 2.33 -0.23
N ILE A 317 3.23 2.54 0.13
CA ILE A 317 4.05 3.64 -0.37
C ILE A 317 4.40 3.47 -1.85
N LEU A 318 4.63 2.23 -2.25
CA LEU A 318 5.10 1.86 -3.58
C LEU A 318 3.90 1.65 -4.53
N PRO A 319 4.09 1.73 -5.85
CA PRO A 319 3.00 1.61 -6.81
C PRO A 319 2.12 0.39 -6.53
N CYS A 320 0.81 0.62 -6.48
CA CYS A 320 -0.15 -0.38 -6.06
C CYS A 320 -0.90 -1.00 -7.22
N HIS A 321 -0.71 -2.30 -7.35
CA HIS A 321 -1.33 -3.13 -8.38
C HIS A 321 -2.23 -4.21 -7.78
N GLY A 322 -2.65 -4.00 -6.53
CA GLY A 322 -3.62 -4.85 -5.85
C GLY A 322 -3.05 -6.19 -5.38
N VAL A 323 -3.94 -7.16 -5.25
CA VAL A 323 -3.64 -8.50 -4.75
C VAL A 323 -3.66 -9.50 -5.91
N GLN A 324 -2.63 -10.35 -5.99
CA GLN A 324 -2.54 -11.41 -6.99
C GLN A 324 -2.41 -12.77 -6.31
N LEU A 325 -3.19 -13.75 -6.76
CA LEU A 325 -2.95 -15.16 -6.43
C LEU A 325 -2.11 -15.78 -7.54
N LEU A 326 -0.95 -16.31 -7.18
CA LEU A 326 -0.02 -17.01 -8.06
C LEU A 326 -0.03 -18.50 -7.72
N GLY A 327 -0.21 -19.35 -8.73
CA GLY A 327 -0.07 -20.80 -8.63
C GLY A 327 1.16 -21.29 -9.38
N PHE A 328 2.12 -21.86 -8.65
CA PHE A 328 3.35 -22.42 -9.19
C PHE A 328 3.18 -23.90 -9.51
N ASN A 329 3.60 -24.31 -10.71
CA ASN A 329 3.57 -25.69 -11.21
C ASN A 329 2.19 -26.38 -11.21
N TYR A 330 1.11 -25.63 -11.04
CA TYR A 330 -0.25 -26.12 -11.24
C TYR A 330 -0.54 -26.32 -12.73
N SER A 331 -1.29 -27.36 -13.09
CA SER A 331 -1.91 -27.41 -14.42
C SER A 331 -3.06 -26.40 -14.52
N ARG A 332 -3.47 -26.04 -15.74
CA ARG A 332 -4.64 -25.16 -15.95
C ARG A 332 -5.91 -25.71 -15.30
N GLY A 333 -6.11 -27.02 -15.35
CA GLY A 333 -7.27 -27.69 -14.74
C GLY A 333 -7.24 -27.66 -13.22
N GLU A 334 -6.08 -27.88 -12.60
CA GLU A 334 -5.94 -27.79 -11.14
C GLU A 334 -6.11 -26.36 -10.66
N PHE A 335 -5.46 -25.40 -11.32
CA PHE A 335 -5.56 -23.99 -10.96
C PHE A 335 -6.98 -23.44 -11.16
N GLY A 336 -7.70 -23.88 -12.20
CA GLY A 336 -9.11 -23.51 -12.39
C GLY A 336 -10.05 -24.01 -11.28
N ARG A 337 -9.71 -25.11 -10.59
CA ARG A 337 -10.46 -25.54 -9.39
C ARG A 337 -10.21 -24.61 -8.20
N ILE A 338 -8.99 -24.11 -8.06
CA ILE A 338 -8.63 -23.13 -7.04
C ILE A 338 -9.35 -21.80 -7.33
N GLU A 339 -9.29 -21.33 -8.57
CA GLU A 339 -10.04 -20.15 -9.02
C GLU A 339 -11.53 -20.25 -8.71
N SER A 340 -12.13 -21.43 -8.94
CA SER A 340 -13.54 -21.68 -8.65
C SER A 340 -13.90 -21.64 -7.16
N SER A 341 -12.93 -21.81 -6.26
CA SER A 341 -13.13 -21.69 -4.81
C SER A 341 -13.10 -20.25 -4.31
N ILE A 342 -12.52 -19.33 -5.08
CA ILE A 342 -12.40 -17.91 -4.73
C ILE A 342 -13.80 -17.25 -4.76
N PRO A 343 -14.19 -16.47 -3.74
CA PRO A 343 -15.46 -15.75 -3.75
C PRO A 343 -15.62 -14.87 -4.99
N LYS A 344 -16.74 -15.00 -5.70
CA LYS A 344 -17.00 -14.24 -6.95
C LYS A 344 -16.79 -12.73 -6.83
N ALA A 345 -17.14 -12.14 -5.68
CA ALA A 345 -16.97 -10.70 -5.45
C ALA A 345 -15.50 -10.24 -5.48
N MET A 346 -14.55 -11.15 -5.26
CA MET A 346 -13.11 -10.89 -5.26
C MET A 346 -12.45 -11.23 -6.60
N GLN A 347 -13.17 -11.85 -7.52
CA GLN A 347 -12.65 -12.13 -8.86
C GLN A 347 -12.81 -10.85 -9.68
N ILE A 348 -11.74 -10.39 -10.32
CA ILE A 348 -11.90 -9.40 -11.39
C ILE A 348 -12.45 -10.15 -12.59
N GLU A 349 -13.69 -9.86 -12.97
CA GLU A 349 -14.17 -10.25 -14.29
C GLU A 349 -13.23 -9.60 -15.30
N GLU A 350 -12.33 -10.38 -15.91
CA GLU A 350 -11.67 -9.92 -17.11
C GLU A 350 -12.79 -9.53 -18.07
N LEU A 351 -12.87 -8.25 -18.42
CA LEU A 351 -13.77 -7.73 -19.44
C LEU A 351 -13.42 -8.39 -20.79
N HIS A 352 -13.85 -9.63 -20.95
CA HIS A 352 -13.60 -10.51 -22.09
C HIS A 352 -14.47 -10.11 -23.31
N ASN A 353 -14.81 -8.82 -23.45
CA ASN A 353 -15.77 -8.32 -24.45
C ASN A 353 -15.44 -6.92 -25.01
N LYS A 354 -14.18 -6.65 -25.42
CA LYS A 354 -13.89 -5.52 -26.33
C LYS A 354 -12.95 -5.85 -27.50
N SER A 355 -12.97 -7.09 -28.02
CA SER A 355 -12.45 -7.40 -29.37
C SER A 355 -13.52 -7.80 -30.39
N LYS A 356 -14.79 -7.93 -29.97
CA LYS A 356 -15.92 -8.25 -30.88
C LYS A 356 -16.70 -7.06 -31.43
N LEU A 357 -16.38 -5.82 -31.03
CA LEU A 357 -17.08 -4.60 -31.47
C LEU A 357 -16.25 -3.71 -32.42
N LEU A 358 -15.12 -4.20 -32.93
CA LEU A 358 -14.34 -3.51 -33.99
C LEU A 358 -14.39 -4.25 -35.35
N HIS A 359 -15.23 -5.28 -35.48
CA HIS A 359 -15.47 -6.02 -36.73
C HIS A 359 -16.95 -6.27 -37.02
N THR A 360 -17.78 -5.26 -36.75
CA THR A 360 -19.12 -5.08 -37.33
C THR A 360 -19.27 -3.60 -37.62
#